data_AF-A0A1S8WPD9-F1
#
_entry.id   AF-A0A1S8WPD9-F1
#
_cell.length_a   1.000
_cell.length_b   1.000
_cell.length_c   1.000
_cell.angle_alpha   90.00
_cell.angle_beta   90.00
_cell.angle_gamma   90.00
#
_symmetry.space_group_name_H-M   'P 1'
#
loop_
_entity.id
_entity.type
_entity.pdbx_description
1 polymer ?
#
loop_
_entity_poly.entity_id
_entity_poly.type
_entity_poly.pdbx_seq_one_letter_code
_entity_poly.pdbx_strand_id
1 'polypeptide(L)'
;LMKFTAPEADELDATENWVNRMYCKTTGACTPKGFMTLEPCYAESGYSIPLYLSFPYFMDADTRVTGRIDGVPKADRNKHRIYLLAEP
;
A
#
# COMPACT_ATOMS: atom_id res chain seq x y z
N LEU A 1 23.38 12.32 7.72
CA LEU A 1 22.49 11.14 7.82
C LEU A 1 22.09 10.73 6.41
N MET A 2 22.27 9.46 6.07
CA MET A 2 21.77 8.90 4.82
C MET A 2 20.24 8.82 4.89
N LYS A 3 19.58 9.16 3.78
CA LYS A 3 18.12 9.14 3.67
C LYS A 3 17.67 7.99 2.80
N PHE A 4 16.95 7.06 3.39
CA PHE A 4 16.28 5.96 2.70
C PHE A 4 14.80 6.32 2.57
N THR A 5 14.25 6.22 1.37
CA THR A 5 12.82 6.47 1.13
C THR A 5 12.18 5.14 0.76
N ALA A 6 10.98 4.89 1.27
CA ALA A 6 10.21 3.73 0.85
C ALA A 6 9.89 3.81 -0.66
N PRO A 7 9.69 2.67 -1.33
CA PRO A 7 9.24 2.65 -2.72
C PRO A 7 7.93 3.40 -2.92
N GLU A 8 7.77 4.00 -4.10
CA GLU A 8 6.56 4.71 -4.51
C GLU A 8 5.42 3.72 -4.77
N ALA A 9 4.16 4.18 -4.71
CA ALA A 9 3.00 3.28 -4.89
C ALA A 9 2.99 2.57 -6.26
N ASP A 10 3.50 3.21 -7.31
CA ASP A 10 3.66 2.61 -8.66
C ASP A 10 4.65 1.43 -8.64
N GLU A 11 5.73 1.53 -7.87
CA GLU A 11 6.73 0.46 -7.74
C GLU A 11 6.18 -0.75 -6.97
N LEU A 12 5.13 -0.52 -6.16
CA LEU A 12 4.45 -1.51 -5.34
C LEU A 12 3.20 -2.11 -6.00
N ASP A 13 2.82 -1.65 -7.20
CA ASP A 13 1.59 -2.09 -7.86
C ASP A 13 1.68 -3.54 -8.34
N ALA A 14 1.03 -4.47 -7.65
CA ALA A 14 1.02 -5.88 -8.01
C ALA A 14 0.20 -6.21 -9.28
N THR A 15 -0.63 -5.28 -9.76
CA THR A 15 -1.38 -5.48 -11.00
C THR A 15 -0.46 -5.39 -12.22
N GLU A 16 0.56 -4.53 -12.16
CA GLU A 16 1.55 -4.29 -13.22
C GLU A 16 2.91 -4.94 -12.92
N ASN A 17 3.40 -4.89 -11.68
CA ASN A 17 4.70 -5.43 -11.27
C ASN A 17 4.57 -6.92 -10.88
N TRP A 18 5.14 -7.79 -11.71
CA TRP A 18 5.10 -9.24 -11.50
C TRP A 18 5.80 -9.69 -10.21
N VAL A 19 6.82 -8.98 -9.74
CA VAL A 19 7.52 -9.30 -8.49
C VAL A 19 6.56 -9.15 -7.32
N ASN A 20 5.72 -8.11 -7.32
CA ASN A 20 4.80 -7.84 -6.21
C ASN A 20 3.57 -8.74 -6.21
N ARG A 21 3.32 -9.53 -7.27
CA ARG A 21 2.20 -10.48 -7.31
C ARG A 21 2.28 -11.54 -6.22
N MET A 22 3.47 -11.81 -5.69
CA MET A 22 3.65 -12.71 -4.55
C MET A 22 2.91 -12.25 -3.28
N TYR A 23 2.57 -10.96 -3.17
CA TYR A 23 1.82 -10.39 -2.06
C TYR A 23 0.30 -10.41 -2.25
N CYS A 24 -0.18 -10.84 -3.42
CA CYS A 24 -1.60 -10.99 -3.66
C CYS A 24 -2.14 -12.26 -3.01
N LYS A 25 -3.45 -12.29 -2.77
CA LYS A 25 -4.12 -13.54 -2.39
C LYS A 25 -3.93 -14.58 -3.50
N THR A 26 -3.78 -15.84 -3.11
CA THR A 26 -3.73 -16.98 -4.04
C THR A 26 -5.02 -17.16 -4.84
N THR A 27 -6.14 -16.67 -4.29
CA THR A 27 -7.45 -16.69 -4.93
C THR A 27 -7.92 -15.26 -5.19
N GLY A 28 -8.34 -14.98 -6.43
CA GLY A 28 -8.88 -13.69 -6.83
C GLY A 28 -7.86 -12.74 -7.46
N ALA A 29 -8.30 -11.49 -7.66
CA ALA A 29 -7.46 -10.43 -8.23
C ALA A 29 -6.57 -9.80 -7.16
N CYS A 30 -5.40 -9.30 -7.58
CA CYS A 30 -4.55 -8.46 -6.75
C CYS A 30 -5.29 -7.20 -6.29
N THR A 31 -4.88 -6.67 -5.13
CA THR A 31 -5.35 -5.36 -4.67
C THR A 31 -4.96 -4.27 -5.66
N PRO A 32 -5.79 -3.22 -5.83
CA PRO A 32 -5.43 -2.08 -6.67
C PRO A 32 -4.17 -1.38 -6.18
N LYS A 33 -3.56 -0.59 -7.06
CA LYS A 33 -2.41 0.25 -6.75
C LYS A 33 -2.59 1.05 -5.45
N GLY A 34 -1.53 1.10 -4.65
CA GLY A 34 -1.49 1.81 -3.37
C GLY A 34 -2.15 1.06 -2.21
N PHE A 35 -2.61 -0.18 -2.44
CA PHE A 35 -3.16 -1.05 -1.41
C PHE A 35 -2.46 -2.40 -1.34
N MET A 36 -2.25 -2.88 -0.12
CA MET A 36 -1.79 -4.23 0.17
C MET A 36 -2.76 -4.91 1.14
N THR A 37 -3.13 -6.15 0.87
CA THR A 37 -3.96 -6.95 1.78
C THR A 37 -3.10 -7.53 2.91
N LEU A 38 -3.56 -7.38 4.16
CA LEU A 38 -2.98 -8.04 5.33
C LEU A 38 -3.71 -9.32 5.72
N GLU A 39 -4.78 -9.67 5.02
CA GLU A 39 -5.54 -10.89 5.30
C GLU A 39 -4.66 -12.16 5.40
N PRO A 40 -3.64 -12.38 4.53
CA PRO A 40 -2.75 -13.54 4.69
C PRO A 40 -2.04 -13.61 6.05
N CYS A 41 -1.70 -12.45 6.63
CA CYS A 41 -1.03 -12.38 7.93
C CYS A 41 -1.93 -12.82 9.09
N TYR A 42 -3.24 -12.58 8.99
CA TYR A 42 -4.21 -12.95 10.04
C TYR A 42 -4.85 -14.32 9.80
N ALA A 43 -4.84 -14.81 8.55
CA ALA A 43 -5.36 -16.12 8.19
C ALA A 43 -4.67 -17.25 8.97
N GLU A 44 -3.37 -17.13 9.25
CA GLU A 44 -2.61 -18.10 10.07
C GLU A 44 -3.15 -18.21 11.50
N SER A 45 -3.79 -17.16 12.01
CA SER A 45 -4.40 -17.14 13.35
C SER A 45 -5.85 -17.62 13.37
N GLY A 46 -6.37 -18.15 12.25
CA GLY A 46 -7.73 -18.66 12.13
C GLY A 46 -8.81 -17.59 11.91
N TYR A 47 -8.43 -16.34 11.65
CA TYR A 47 -9.35 -15.24 11.38
C TYR A 47 -9.16 -14.72 9.95
N SER A 48 -10.25 -14.56 9.19
CA SER A 48 -10.24 -13.82 7.93
C SER A 48 -10.74 -12.41 8.20
N ILE A 49 -9.80 -11.46 8.28
CA ILE A 49 -10.10 -10.04 8.46
C ILE A 49 -9.66 -9.31 7.19
N PRO A 50 -10.60 -8.67 6.45
CA PRO A 50 -10.27 -7.96 5.21
C PRO A 50 -9.64 -6.60 5.54
N LEU A 51 -8.39 -6.63 5.98
CA LEU A 51 -7.60 -5.44 6.32
C LEU A 51 -6.68 -5.07 5.16
N TYR A 52 -6.66 -3.77 4.83
CA TYR A 52 -5.85 -3.21 3.76
C TYR A 52 -4.94 -2.10 4.28
N LEU A 53 -3.67 -2.16 3.90
CA LEU A 53 -2.69 -1.11 4.13
C LEU A 53 -2.62 -0.16 2.94
N SER A 54 -2.33 1.11 3.22
CA SER A 54 -2.05 2.14 2.22
C SER A 54 -1.15 3.21 2.80
N PHE A 55 -0.59 4.08 1.96
CA PHE A 55 0.01 5.33 2.43
C PHE A 55 -1.06 6.27 3.02
N PRO A 56 -0.71 7.20 3.93
CA PRO A 56 -1.65 8.13 4.51
C PRO A 56 -2.44 8.90 3.44
N TYR A 57 -3.74 9.08 3.70
CA TYR A 57 -4.70 9.69 2.76
C TYR A 57 -4.72 9.05 1.36
N PHE A 58 -4.39 7.75 1.28
CA PHE A 58 -4.32 7.00 0.03
C PHE A 58 -3.39 7.67 -1.00
N MET A 59 -2.27 8.22 -0.52
CA MET A 59 -1.28 8.87 -1.36
C MET A 59 -0.87 7.92 -2.51
N ASP A 60 -1.04 8.43 -3.74
CA ASP A 60 -0.71 7.73 -5.00
C ASP A 60 -1.48 6.42 -5.26
N ALA A 61 -2.54 6.15 -4.49
CA ALA A 61 -3.41 5.01 -4.71
C ALA A 61 -4.32 5.21 -5.93
N ASP A 62 -4.91 4.11 -6.39
CA ASP A 62 -5.88 4.12 -7.50
C ASP A 62 -7.02 5.13 -7.25
N THR A 63 -7.24 6.01 -8.22
CA THR A 63 -8.23 7.11 -8.12
C THR A 63 -9.66 6.62 -8.00
N ARG A 64 -9.95 5.38 -8.45
CA ARG A 64 -11.25 4.73 -8.27
C ARG A 64 -11.55 4.42 -6.81
N VAL A 65 -10.53 4.31 -5.96
CA VAL A 65 -10.68 4.09 -4.51
C VAL A 65 -10.74 5.42 -3.78
N THR A 66 -9.81 6.33 -4.08
CA THR A 66 -9.74 7.63 -3.39
C THR A 66 -10.94 8.52 -3.68
N GLY A 67 -11.53 8.43 -4.87
CA GLY A 67 -12.74 9.16 -5.24
C GLY A 67 -14.05 8.63 -4.64
N ARG A 68 -14.00 7.54 -3.87
CA ARG A 68 -15.20 6.93 -3.23
C ARG A 68 -15.32 7.22 -1.74
N ILE A 69 -14.33 7.88 -1.14
CA ILE A 69 -14.29 8.12 0.30
C ILE A 69 -14.33 9.62 0.53
N ASP A 70 -15.46 10.09 1.03
CA ASP A 70 -15.66 11.50 1.36
C ASP A 70 -14.81 11.92 2.57
N GLY A 71 -14.36 13.16 2.55
CA GLY A 71 -13.64 13.77 3.69
C GLY A 71 -12.18 13.38 3.82
N VAL A 72 -11.61 12.62 2.88
CA VAL A 72 -10.17 12.34 2.83
C VAL A 72 -9.42 13.58 2.30
N PRO A 73 -8.52 14.19 3.08
CA PRO A 73 -7.70 15.30 2.61
C PRO A 73 -6.82 14.93 1.42
N LYS A 74 -6.39 15.93 0.65
CA LYS A 74 -5.38 15.73 -0.39
C LYS A 74 -4.05 15.31 0.24
N ALA A 75 -3.48 14.20 -0.25
CA ALA A 75 -2.17 13.75 0.18
C ALA A 75 -1.05 14.73 -0.21
N ASP A 76 -0.16 15.00 0.74
CA ASP A 76 1.11 15.71 0.58
C ASP A 76 2.30 14.74 0.66
N ARG A 77 3.04 14.58 -0.44
CA ARG A 77 4.22 13.69 -0.51
C ARG A 77 5.33 14.04 0.47
N ASN A 78 5.46 15.31 0.87
CA ASN A 78 6.48 15.69 1.85
C ASN A 78 6.13 15.23 3.27
N LYS A 79 4.83 15.04 3.56
CA LYS A 79 4.32 14.67 4.89
C LYS A 79 3.97 13.20 5.01
N HIS A 80 3.56 12.56 3.91
CA HIS A 80 2.95 11.23 3.95
C HIS A 80 3.81 10.13 3.30
N ARG A 81 5.00 10.47 2.79
CA ARG A 81 5.99 9.46 2.43
C ARG A 81 6.67 8.89 3.67
N ILE A 82 7.14 7.65 3.55
CA ILE A 82 7.95 7.02 4.58
C ILE A 82 9.43 7.22 4.22
N TYR A 83 10.20 7.75 5.16
CA TYR A 83 11.65 7.82 5.03
C TYR A 83 12.33 7.51 6.37
N LEU A 84 13.52 6.93 6.29
CA LEU A 84 14.41 6.67 7.39
C LEU A 84 15.66 7.53 7.22
N LEU A 85 16.06 8.22 8.29
CA LEU A 85 17.36 8.89 8.37
C LEU A 85 18.28 8.02 9.23
N ALA A 86 19.35 7.50 8.64
CA ALA A 86 20.31 6.65 9.33
C ALA A 86 21.69 7.30 9.37
N GLU A 87 22.42 7.09 10.47
CA GLU A 87 23.85 7.38 10.53
C GLU A 87 24.61 6.28 9.77
N PRO A 88 25.68 6.60 9.03
CA PRO A 88 26.44 5.63 8.23
C PRO A 88 26.94 4.42 9.02
#